data_AF-A0A0D2P7M7-F1
#
_entry.id   AF-A0A0D2P7M7-F1
#
_cell.length_a   1.000
_cell.length_b   1.000
_cell.length_c   1.000
_cell.angle_alpha   90.00
_cell.angle_beta   90.00
_cell.angle_gamma   90.00
#
_symmetry.space_group_name_H-M   'P 1'
#
loop_
_entity.id
_entity.type
_entity.pdbx_description
1 polymer ?
#
loop_
_entity_poly.entity_id
_entity_poly.type
_entity_poly.pdbx_seq_one_letter_code
_entity_poly.pdbx_strand_id
1 'polypeptide(L)' 'EVLYYYQCRIKGSLLTLAVVSVFASPLPALIAESHGTFILCKYLGHRNIFIINATCIKAVIAMIPHP' A
#
# COMPACT_ATOMS: atom_id res chain seq x y z
N GLU A 1 -1.70 0.75 0.54
CA GLU A 1 -1.94 1.65 1.69
C GLU A 1 -1.24 1.11 2.93
N VAL A 2 -0.72 1.99 3.79
CA VAL A 2 -0.15 1.60 5.10
C VAL A 2 -1.24 1.78 6.16
N LEU A 3 -1.56 0.71 6.89
CA LEU A 3 -2.55 0.71 7.96
C LEU A 3 -1.91 0.99 9.32
N TYR A 4 -0.76 0.37 9.57
CA TYR A 4 0.01 0.55 10.80
C TYR A 4 1.51 0.53 10.48
N TYR A 5 2.28 1.27 11.29
CA TYR A 5 3.72 1.32 11.21
C TYR A 5 4.29 1.31 12.62
N TYR A 6 5.21 0.39 12.92
CA TYR A 6 5.76 0.25 14.25
C TYR A 6 7.15 -0.39 14.22
N GLN A 7 7.91 -0.18 15.31
CA GLN A 7 9.16 -0.87 15.54
C GLN A 7 8.98 -1.95 16.61
N CYS A 8 9.60 -3.10 16.41
CA CYS A 8 9.59 -4.19 17.39
C CYS A 8 10.94 -4.90 17.42
N ARG A 9 11.27 -5.49 18.58
CA ARG A 9 12.44 -6.37 18.70
C ARG A 9 12.03 -7.81 18.51
N ILE A 10 12.59 -8.48 17.50
CA ILE A 10 12.38 -9.90 17.23
C ILE A 10 13.74 -10.59 17.30
N LYS A 11 13.88 -11.58 18.19
CA LYS A 11 15.15 -12.31 18.42
C LYS A 11 16.36 -11.40 18.65
N GLY A 12 16.16 -10.27 19.35
CA GLY A 12 17.22 -9.30 19.65
C GLY A 12 17.49 -8.26 18.57
N SER A 13 16.98 -8.45 17.34
CA SER A 13 17.10 -7.46 16.25
C SER A 13 15.94 -6.46 16.28
N LEU A 14 16.24 -5.16 16.20
CA LEU A 14 15.23 -4.13 16.00
C LEU A 14 14.77 -4.14 14.54
N LEU A 15 13.48 -4.36 14.32
CA LEU A 15 12.85 -4.35 13.01
C LEU A 15 11.79 -3.26 12.95
N THR A 16 11.69 -2.64 11.77
CA THR A 16 10.64 -1.69 11.43
C THR A 16 9.62 -2.42 10.56
N LEU A 17 8.41 -2.59 11.05
CA LEU A 17 7.35 -3.32 10.36
C LEU A 17 6.22 -2.38 9.93
N ALA A 18 5.67 -2.64 8.76
CA ALA A 18 4.47 -1.98 8.26
C ALA A 18 3.40 -3.02 7.96
N VAL A 19 2.18 -2.76 8.44
CA VAL A 19 0.97 -3.48 8.03
C VAL A 19 0.41 -2.75 6.83
N VAL A 20 0.33 -3.43 5.69
CA VAL A 20 -0.06 -2.82 4.42
C VAL A 20 -1.27 -3.53 3.83
N SER A 21 -2.22 -2.75 3.33
CA SER A 21 -3.28 -3.21 2.46
C SER A 21 -2.80 -3.08 1.01
N VAL A 22 -2.63 -4.21 0.33
CA VAL A 22 -2.21 -4.26 -1.07
C VAL A 22 -3.46 -4.27 -1.95
N PHE A 23 -3.50 -3.39 -2.94
CA PHE A 23 -4.62 -3.29 -3.87
C PHE A 23 -4.32 -4.13 -5.12
N ALA A 24 -5.35 -4.43 -5.92
CA ALA A 24 -5.15 -5.03 -7.23
C ALA A 24 -4.33 -4.11 -8.16
N SER A 25 -3.83 -4.68 -9.25
CA SER A 25 -3.24 -3.88 -10.33
C SER A 25 -4.23 -2.81 -10.80
N PRO A 26 -3.74 -1.61 -11.17
CA PRO A 26 -4.58 -0.56 -11.71
C PRO A 26 -5.38 -1.01 -12.94
N LEU A 27 -6.58 -0.47 -13.12
CA LEU A 27 -7.39 -0.74 -14.30
C LEU A 27 -6.76 -0.08 -15.55
N PRO A 28 -6.27 -0.83 -16.55
CA PRO A 28 -5.49 -0.25 -17.65
C PRO A 28 -6.30 0.71 -18.52
N ALA A 29 -7.59 0.42 -18.74
CA ALA A 29 -8.48 1.26 -19.52
C ALA A 29 -8.59 2.68 -18.95
N LEU A 30 -8.75 2.80 -17.63
CA LEU A 30 -8.87 4.10 -16.97
C LEU A 30 -7.56 4.90 -17.01
N ILE A 31 -6.42 4.24 -16.89
CA ILE A 31 -5.11 4.89 -17.04
C ILE A 31 -4.98 5.46 -18.44
N ALA A 32 -5.36 4.69 -19.47
CA ALA A 32 -5.28 5.13 -20.86
C ALA A 32 -6.21 6.31 -21.14
N GLU A 33 -7.48 6.23 -20.74
CA GLU A 33 -8.48 7.29 -20.94
C GLU A 33 -8.15 8.58 -20.17
N SER A 34 -7.52 8.46 -19.00
CA SER A 34 -7.11 9.61 -18.19
C SER A 34 -5.74 10.17 -18.54
N HIS A 35 -5.07 9.65 -19.58
CA HIS A 35 -3.68 10.01 -19.91
C HIS A 35 -2.73 9.88 -18.70
N GLY A 36 -2.94 8.87 -17.85
CA GLY A 36 -2.13 8.62 -16.65
C GLY A 36 -2.46 9.53 -15.45
N THR A 37 -3.51 10.35 -15.54
CA THR A 37 -3.91 11.26 -14.46
C THR A 37 -4.62 10.52 -13.31
N PHE A 38 -5.36 9.45 -13.62
CA PHE A 38 -6.11 8.68 -12.63
C PHE A 38 -5.62 7.22 -12.57
N ILE A 39 -5.32 6.76 -11.35
CA ILE A 39 -4.97 5.37 -11.06
C ILE A 39 -6.06 4.82 -10.15
N LEU A 40 -6.88 3.90 -10.66
CA LEU A 40 -7.90 3.22 -9.90
C LEU A 40 -7.50 1.76 -9.68
N CYS A 41 -7.41 1.37 -8.41
CA CYS A 41 -7.10 0.01 -8.00
C CYS A 41 -8.25 -0.57 -7.17
N LYS A 42 -8.60 -1.83 -7.41
CA LYS A 42 -9.63 -2.51 -6.62
C LYS A 42 -9.10 -2.87 -5.22
N TYR A 43 -9.85 -2.52 -4.18
CA TYR A 43 -9.58 -3.01 -2.83
C TYR A 43 -9.89 -4.50 -2.75
N LEU A 44 -8.93 -5.29 -2.26
CA LEU A 44 -9.01 -6.75 -2.20
C LEU A 44 -9.43 -7.28 -0.82
N GLY A 45 -9.81 -6.40 0.11
CA GLY A 45 -10.27 -6.79 1.43
C GLY A 45 -9.15 -7.26 2.37
N HIS A 46 -9.56 -7.80 3.50
CA HIS A 46 -8.66 -8.25 4.58
C HIS A 46 -7.70 -9.37 4.17
N ARG A 47 -8.02 -10.13 3.12
CA ARG A 47 -7.17 -11.21 2.62
C ARG A 47 -5.88 -10.70 1.97
N ASN A 48 -5.81 -9.41 1.64
CA ASN A 48 -4.65 -8.79 1.00
C ASN A 48 -3.92 -7.82 1.93
N ILE A 49 -3.98 -8.10 3.23
CA ILE A 49 -3.21 -7.40 4.27
C ILE A 49 -1.92 -8.18 4.54
N PHE A 50 -0.78 -7.50 4.46
CA PHE A 50 0.54 -8.09 4.66
C PHE A 50 1.32 -7.33 5.71
N ILE A 51 2.21 -8.03 6.40
CA ILE A 51 3.22 -7.42 7.26
C ILE A 51 4.54 -7.47 6.51
N ILE A 52 5.14 -6.32 6.25
CA ILE A 52 6.41 -6.20 5.54
C ILE A 52 7.47 -5.55 6.42
N ASN A 53 8.73 -5.93 6.22
CA ASN A 53 9.87 -5.19 6.78
C ASN A 53 10.05 -3.90 5.98
N ALA A 54 9.76 -2.76 6.60
CA ALA A 54 9.86 -1.45 5.99
C ALA A 54 11.23 -0.83 6.31
N THR A 55 12.11 -0.79 5.31
CA THR A 55 13.46 -0.24 5.47
C THR A 55 13.52 1.25 5.18
N CYS A 56 12.68 1.74 4.27
CA CYS A 56 12.56 3.16 3.94
C CYS A 56 11.20 3.48 3.31
N ILE A 57 10.74 4.73 3.47
CA ILE A 57 9.60 5.27 2.73
C ILE A 57 10.16 6.00 1.52
N LYS A 58 9.80 5.56 0.31
CA LYS A 58 10.28 6.19 -0.94
C LYS A 58 9.42 7.38 -1.37
N ALA A 59 8.12 7.30 -1.15
CA ALA A 59 7.15 8.35 -1.51
C ALA A 59 5.90 8.17 -0.66
N VAL A 60 5.17 9.27 -0.45
CA VAL A 60 3.84 9.28 0.16
C VAL A 60 2.87 9.81 -0.88
N ILE A 61 1.81 9.07 -1.14
CA ILE A 61 0.78 9.43 -2.11
C ILE A 61 -0.53 9.56 -1.35
N ALA A 62 -1.18 10.71 -1.46
CA ALA A 62 -2.55 10.89 -0.99
C ALA A 62 -3.51 10.44 -2.09
N MET A 63 -4.45 9.55 -1.74
CA MET A 63 -5.51 9.09 -2.64
C MET A 63 -6.86 9.58 -2.15
N ILE A 64 -7.68 10.08 -3.07
CA ILE A 64 -9.08 10.41 -2.77
C ILE A 64 -9.88 9.10 -2.82
N PRO A 65 -10.58 8.71 -1.74
CA PRO A 65 -11.39 7.50 -1.75
C PRO A 65 -12.51 7.62 -2.79
N HIS A 66 -12.68 6.57 -3.60
CA HIS A 66 -13.78 6.45 -4.56
C HIS A 66 -14.88 5.55 -3.95
N PRO A 67 -16.17 5.97 -3.99
CA PRO A 67 -17.29 5.23 -3.40
C PRO A 67 -17.61 3.91 -4.10
#